data_AF-A0A354XGL6-F1
#
_entry.id   AF-A0A354XGL6-F1
#
_cell.length_a   1.000
_cell.length_b   1.000
_cell.length_c   1.000
_cell.angle_alpha   90.00
_cell.angle_beta   90.00
_cell.angle_gamma   90.00
#
_symmetry.space_group_name_H-M   'P 1'
#
loop_
_entity.id
_entity.type
_entity.pdbx_description
1 polymer ?
#
loop_
_entity_poly.entity_id
_entity_poly.type
_entity_poly.pdbx_seq_one_letter_code
_entity_poly.pdbx_strand_id
1 'polypeptide(L)'
;MSDAMPTLSETDALRMDIYQLFASLLRQAPDSELLAWLESLDIEQDGSRIAECWAALSEAAGQSDVDSLKRAHFRHLVGVIQGDVVPYASWYRNGELMEAALVAL
;
A
#
# COMPACT_ATOMS: atom_id res chain seq x y z
N MET A 1 -6.63 -30.15 23.30
CA MET A 1 -5.39 -30.20 22.49
C MET A 1 -5.03 -28.77 22.17
N SER A 2 -3.93 -28.27 22.74
CA SER A 2 -3.50 -26.88 22.56
C SER A 2 -3.07 -26.71 21.10
N ASP A 3 -3.83 -25.93 20.34
CA ASP A 3 -3.44 -25.48 19.02
C ASP A 3 -2.32 -24.46 19.22
N ALA A 4 -1.07 -24.88 19.01
CA ALA A 4 0.06 -23.97 19.09
C ALA A 4 -0.09 -22.99 17.92
N MET A 5 -0.32 -21.72 18.22
CA MET A 5 -0.27 -20.67 17.20
C MET A 5 1.03 -20.84 16.40
N PRO A 6 0.98 -20.93 15.06
CA PRO A 6 2.18 -21.09 14.27
C PRO A 6 3.14 -19.95 14.62
N THR A 7 4.36 -20.30 15.05
CA THR A 7 5.42 -19.31 15.27
C THR A 7 5.70 -18.63 13.94
N LEU A 8 5.41 -17.34 13.87
CA LEU A 8 5.56 -16.54 12.66
C LEU A 8 7.03 -16.60 12.22
N SER A 9 7.28 -17.03 10.98
CA SER A 9 8.64 -16.96 10.43
C SER A 9 9.05 -15.51 10.21
N GLU A 10 10.35 -15.22 10.21
CA GLU A 10 10.85 -13.87 9.89
C GLU A 10 10.37 -13.39 8.51
N THR A 11 10.24 -14.30 7.55
CA THR A 11 9.71 -14.00 6.22
C THR A 11 8.23 -13.60 6.28
N ASP A 12 7.42 -14.27 7.11
CA ASP A 12 6.00 -13.93 7.22
C ASP A 12 5.79 -12.62 8.00
N ALA A 13 6.65 -12.33 8.99
CA ALA A 13 6.69 -11.03 9.65
C ALA A 13 6.98 -9.91 8.64
N LEU A 14 8.03 -10.05 7.84
CA LEU A 14 8.37 -9.05 6.82
C LEU A 14 7.25 -8.84 5.80
N ARG A 15 6.60 -9.93 5.35
CA ARG A 15 5.43 -9.81 4.46
C ARG A 15 4.29 -9.05 5.12
N MET A 16 4.01 -9.32 6.39
CA MET A 16 2.98 -8.61 7.14
C MET A 16 3.23 -7.11 7.15
N ASP A 17 4.47 -6.71 7.46
CA ASP A 17 4.86 -5.29 7.51
C ASP A 17 4.70 -4.62 6.12
N ILE A 18 5.11 -5.30 5.05
CA ILE A 18 4.95 -4.80 3.67
C ILE A 18 3.47 -4.64 3.31
N TYR A 19 2.63 -5.65 3.61
CA TYR A 19 1.19 -5.55 3.35
C TYR A 19 0.53 -4.44 4.19
N GLN A 20 0.98 -4.24 5.42
CA GLN A 20 0.51 -3.16 6.28
C GLN A 20 0.86 -1.79 5.70
N LEU A 21 2.08 -1.61 5.16
CA LEU A 21 2.47 -0.39 4.46
C LEU A 21 1.56 -0.13 3.27
N PHE A 22 1.36 -1.11 2.39
CA PHE A 22 0.50 -0.95 1.22
C PHE A 22 -0.95 -0.66 1.59
N ALA A 23 -1.49 -1.38 2.58
CA ALA A 23 -2.85 -1.14 3.07
C ALA A 23 -2.99 0.29 3.61
N SER A 24 -1.97 0.81 4.31
CA SER A 24 -1.97 2.17 4.84
C SER A 24 -1.96 3.22 3.73
N LEU A 25 -1.07 3.07 2.74
CA LEU A 25 -0.93 4.00 1.60
C LEU A 25 -2.15 3.99 0.67
N LEU A 26 -2.83 2.85 0.51
CA LEU A 26 -4.09 2.78 -0.25
C LEU A 26 -5.24 3.42 0.53
N ARG A 27 -5.31 3.23 1.84
CA ARG A 27 -6.41 3.73 2.68
C ARG A 27 -6.35 5.25 2.90
N GLN A 28 -5.16 5.83 2.98
CA GLN A 28 -4.97 7.25 3.24
C GLN A 28 -3.69 7.78 2.57
N ALA A 29 -3.70 9.08 2.25
CA ALA A 29 -2.47 9.76 1.85
C ALA A 29 -1.41 9.68 2.97
N PRO A 30 -0.12 9.48 2.63
CA PRO A 30 0.95 9.49 3.61
C PRO A 30 1.09 10.88 4.25
N ASP A 31 1.46 10.89 5.53
CA ASP A 31 1.84 12.11 6.25
C ASP A 31 3.35 12.32 6.21
N SER A 32 3.81 13.41 6.83
CA SER A 32 5.24 13.75 6.86
C SER A 32 6.10 12.71 7.57
N GLU A 33 5.55 12.03 8.58
CA GLU A 33 6.29 11.00 9.33
C GLU A 33 6.52 9.78 8.45
N LEU A 34 5.48 9.31 7.76
CA LEU A 34 5.59 8.19 6.84
C LEU A 34 6.49 8.51 5.65
N LEU A 35 6.44 9.74 5.10
CA LEU A 35 7.34 10.14 4.01
C LEU A 35 8.79 10.19 4.47
N ALA A 36 9.08 10.76 5.64
CA ALA A 36 10.43 10.80 6.18
C ALA A 36 10.97 9.39 6.44
N TRP A 37 10.13 8.48 6.94
CA TRP A 37 10.50 7.08 7.11
C TRP A 37 10.79 6.40 5.77
N LEU A 38 9.93 6.58 4.75
CA LEU A 38 10.12 6.02 3.41
C LEU A 38 11.41 6.56 2.74
N GLU A 39 11.68 7.85 2.86
CA GLU A 39 12.90 8.48 2.36
C GLU A 39 14.15 7.91 3.06
N SER A 40 14.05 7.57 4.35
CA SER A 40 15.16 7.04 5.13
C SER A 40 15.49 5.56 4.88
N LEU A 41 14.69 4.85 4.08
CA LEU A 41 14.91 3.43 3.80
C LEU A 41 16.29 3.23 3.15
N ASP A 42 17.04 2.26 3.68
CA ASP A 42 18.27 1.77 3.07
C ASP A 42 17.97 0.47 2.33
N ILE A 43 18.07 0.52 1.00
CA ILE A 43 17.70 -0.59 0.11
C ILE A 43 18.97 -1.18 -0.48
N GLU A 44 19.30 -2.40 -0.08
CA GLU A 44 20.36 -3.18 -0.72
C GLU A 44 20.00 -3.44 -2.19
N GLN A 45 20.84 -2.91 -3.09
CA GLN A 45 20.66 -3.09 -4.53
C GLN A 45 21.25 -4.44 -4.96
N ASP A 46 20.45 -5.49 -4.82
CA ASP A 46 20.80 -6.87 -5.19
C ASP A 46 20.59 -7.20 -6.68
N GLY A 47 20.20 -6.21 -7.49
CA GLY A 47 19.89 -6.36 -8.91
C GLY A 47 18.47 -6.87 -9.20
N SER A 48 17.65 -7.03 -8.17
CA SER A 48 16.24 -7.40 -8.35
C SER A 48 15.38 -6.19 -8.70
N ARG A 49 14.32 -6.42 -9.49
CA ARG A 49 13.32 -5.39 -9.80
C ARG A 49 12.62 -4.83 -8.55
N ILE A 50 12.51 -5.62 -7.48
CA ILE A 50 11.88 -5.15 -6.25
C ILE A 50 12.78 -4.15 -5.52
N ALA A 51 14.10 -4.36 -5.50
CA ALA A 51 15.05 -3.40 -4.95
C ALA A 51 15.03 -2.07 -5.71
N GLU A 52 14.93 -2.11 -7.04
CA GLU A 52 14.76 -0.92 -7.87
C GLU A 52 13.47 -0.14 -7.54
N CYS A 53 12.34 -0.85 -7.40
CA CYS A 53 11.06 -0.23 -7.04
C CYS A 53 11.09 0.42 -5.66
N TRP A 54 11.74 -0.19 -4.67
CA TRP A 54 11.87 0.39 -3.33
C TRP A 54 12.77 1.63 -3.32
N ALA A 55 13.88 1.61 -4.07
CA ALA A 55 14.74 2.79 -4.22
C ALA A 55 13.97 3.96 -4.86
N ALA A 56 13.21 3.68 -5.92
CA ALA A 56 12.36 4.70 -6.56
C ALA A 56 11.27 5.23 -5.62
N LEU A 57 10.70 4.37 -4.76
CA LEU A 57 9.72 4.79 -3.75
C LEU A 57 10.35 5.72 -2.69
N SER A 58 11.53 5.37 -2.18
CA SER A 58 12.28 6.19 -1.22
C SER A 58 12.61 7.57 -1.81
N GLU A 59 13.13 7.60 -3.05
CA GLU A 59 13.42 8.85 -3.77
C GLU A 59 12.15 9.69 -3.96
N ALA A 60 11.06 9.08 -4.40
CA ALA A 60 9.79 9.78 -4.59
C ALA A 60 9.23 10.34 -3.28
N ALA A 61 9.44 9.67 -2.15
CA ALA A 61 9.01 10.15 -0.84
C ALA A 61 9.73 11.46 -0.46
N GLY A 62 11.05 11.55 -0.66
CA GLY A 62 11.83 12.76 -0.40
C GLY A 62 11.53 13.93 -1.35
N GLN A 63 11.00 13.64 -2.54
CA GLN A 63 10.60 14.67 -3.52
C GLN A 63 9.12 15.07 -3.42
N SER A 64 8.36 14.47 -2.52
CA SER A 64 6.92 14.67 -2.42
C SER A 64 6.52 15.69 -1.36
N ASP A 65 5.41 16.39 -1.62
CA ASP A 65 4.75 17.28 -0.68
C ASP A 65 3.44 16.65 -0.17
N VAL A 66 3.23 16.69 1.16
CA VAL A 66 2.08 16.06 1.83
C VAL A 66 0.75 16.58 1.28
N ASP A 67 0.62 17.89 1.05
CA ASP A 67 -0.65 18.46 0.58
C ASP A 67 -0.92 18.08 -0.88
N SER A 68 0.12 17.98 -1.69
CA SER A 68 0.04 17.48 -3.06
C SER A 68 -0.36 16.00 -3.10
N LEU A 69 0.20 15.18 -2.21
CA LEU A 69 -0.18 13.78 -2.07
C LEU A 69 -1.60 13.58 -1.55
N LYS A 70 -2.09 14.40 -0.62
CA LYS A 70 -3.51 14.39 -0.20
C LYS A 70 -4.45 14.64 -1.37
N ARG A 71 -4.15 15.65 -2.19
CA ARG A 71 -4.94 15.94 -3.41
C ARG A 71 -4.87 14.79 -4.40
N ALA A 72 -3.69 14.20 -4.59
CA ALA A 72 -3.50 13.07 -5.50
C ALA A 72 -4.26 11.82 -5.02
N HIS A 73 -4.15 11.46 -3.74
CA HIS A 73 -4.87 10.33 -3.14
C HIS A 73 -6.38 10.49 -3.31
N PHE A 74 -6.92 11.67 -2.96
CA PHE A 74 -8.34 11.95 -3.16
C PHE A 74 -8.73 11.83 -4.64
N ARG A 75 -7.99 12.44 -5.56
CA ARG A 75 -8.28 12.38 -7.00
C ARG A 75 -8.23 10.94 -7.54
N HIS A 76 -7.24 10.15 -7.15
CA HIS A 76 -7.01 8.84 -7.74
C HIS A 76 -7.86 7.74 -7.13
N LEU A 77 -8.12 7.78 -5.82
CA LEU A 77 -8.72 6.65 -5.10
C LEU A 77 -10.10 6.94 -4.50
N VAL A 78 -10.55 8.20 -4.45
CA VAL A 78 -11.82 8.59 -3.83
C VAL A 78 -12.71 9.31 -4.85
N GLY A 79 -12.32 10.52 -5.24
CA GLY A 79 -13.06 11.41 -6.14
C GLY A 79 -14.37 11.91 -5.55
N VAL A 80 -15.00 12.87 -6.22
CA VAL A 80 -16.36 13.34 -5.85
C VAL A 80 -17.43 12.40 -6.41
N ILE A 81 -17.24 11.96 -7.65
CA ILE A 81 -18.11 10.97 -8.31
C ILE A 81 -17.39 9.62 -8.36
N GLN A 82 -16.13 9.63 -8.76
CA GLN A 82 -15.25 8.48 -8.83
C GLN A 82 -13.80 8.96 -8.85
N GLY A 83 -12.88 8.21 -8.25
CA GLY A 83 -11.45 8.38 -8.49
C GLY A 83 -11.03 7.82 -9.85
N ASP A 84 -9.82 8.18 -10.31
CA ASP A 84 -9.23 7.60 -11.54
C ASP A 84 -9.14 6.07 -11.47
N VAL A 85 -9.04 5.53 -10.24
CA VAL A 85 -9.02 4.10 -9.93
C VAL A 85 -10.10 3.81 -8.89
N VAL A 86 -10.87 2.74 -9.10
CA VAL A 86 -11.83 2.21 -8.11
C VAL A 86 -11.12 1.13 -7.31
N PRO A 87 -10.72 1.34 -6.03
CA PRO A 87 -9.86 0.42 -5.29
C PRO A 87 -10.62 -0.79 -4.71
N TYR A 88 -11.53 -1.37 -5.49
CA TYR A 88 -12.35 -2.51 -5.09
C TYR A 88 -12.22 -3.64 -6.12
N ALA A 89 -11.84 -4.83 -5.66
CA ALA A 89 -11.67 -5.98 -6.54
C ALA A 89 -12.96 -6.37 -7.29
N SER A 90 -14.14 -6.16 -6.68
CA SER A 90 -15.43 -6.46 -7.32
C SER A 90 -15.65 -5.65 -8.60
N TRP A 91 -15.18 -4.40 -8.63
CA TRP A 91 -15.28 -3.54 -9.80
C TRP A 91 -14.60 -4.15 -11.03
N TYR A 92 -13.39 -4.68 -10.87
CA TYR A 92 -12.64 -5.28 -11.97
C TYR A 92 -13.06 -6.71 -12.30
N ARG A 93 -13.74 -7.40 -11.37
CA ARG A 93 -14.23 -8.76 -11.58
C ARG A 93 -15.62 -8.80 -12.21
N ASN A 94 -16.52 -7.94 -11.74
CA ASN A 94 -17.95 -8.02 -12.04
C ASN A 94 -18.51 -6.73 -12.66
N GLY A 95 -17.74 -5.63 -12.70
CA GLY A 95 -18.21 -4.34 -13.21
C GLY A 95 -19.09 -3.55 -12.23
N GLU A 96 -19.27 -4.04 -11.00
CA GLU A 96 -20.15 -3.44 -10.00
C GLU A 96 -19.48 -3.32 -8.62
N LEU A 97 -19.77 -2.21 -7.92
CA LEU A 97 -19.34 -1.96 -6.55
C LEU A 97 -20.24 -2.72 -5.57
N MET A 98 -19.64 -3.39 -4.58
CA MET A 98 -20.35 -3.97 -3.41
C MET A 98 -21.40 -5.06 -3.74
N GLU A 99 -21.19 -5.87 -4.79
CA GLU A 99 -21.87 -7.18 -4.85
C GLU A 99 -21.15 -8.21 -3.96
N ALA A 100 -21.81 -9.35 -3.65
CA ALA A 100 -21.55 -10.36 -2.62
C ALA A 100 -20.15 -11.06 -2.57
N ALA A 101 -19.08 -10.41 -3.02
CA ALA A 101 -17.69 -10.84 -2.91
C ALA A 101 -17.05 -10.51 -1.53
N LEU A 102 -17.77 -9.90 -0.59
CA LEU A 102 -17.31 -9.74 0.80
C LEU A 102 -17.63 -10.96 1.68
N VAL A 103 -18.52 -11.86 1.24
CA VAL A 103 -19.01 -12.99 2.05
C VAL A 103 -18.17 -14.27 1.85
N ALA A 104 -17.33 -14.34 0.81
CA ALA A 104 -16.64 -15.56 0.39
C ALA A 104 -15.11 -15.58 0.63
N LEU A 105 -14.57 -14.65 1.42
CA LEU A 105 -13.15 -14.65 1.82
C LEU A 105 -12.97 -15.24 3.22
#